data_AF-A0A242MDW4-F1
#
_entry.id   AF-A0A242MDW4-F1
#
_cell.length_a   1.000
_cell.length_b   1.000
_cell.length_c   1.000
_cell.angle_alpha   90.00
_cell.angle_beta   90.00
_cell.angle_gamma   90.00
#
_symmetry.space_group_name_H-M   'P 1'
#
loop_
_entity.id
_entity.type
_entity.pdbx_description
1 polymer ?
#
loop_
_entity_poly.entity_id
_entity_poly.type
_entity_poly.pdbx_seq_one_letter_code
_entity_poly.pdbx_strand_id
1 'polypeptide(L)'
;MPRKQLPEFPSPTTRQLRELWRKYPEDTAVQRACMEIERMRQVFLEIESFRVVVERCWRQETRGQLVALEKMRVLIAGERSRLGISSADVPPAPDYAGNRYP
;
A
#
# COMPACT_ATOMS: atom_id res chain seq x y z
N MET A 1 -4.49 -10.37 -23.04
CA MET A 1 -3.93 -11.63 -22.49
C MET A 1 -4.59 -11.91 -21.15
N PRO A 2 -5.04 -13.14 -20.85
CA PRO A 2 -5.59 -13.46 -19.53
C PRO A 2 -4.51 -13.16 -18.48
N ARG A 3 -4.88 -12.42 -17.41
CA ARG A 3 -4.00 -12.13 -16.28
C ARG A 3 -3.68 -13.46 -15.57
N LYS A 4 -2.60 -14.12 -15.96
CA LYS A 4 -2.08 -15.28 -15.25
C LYS A 4 -1.71 -14.78 -13.85
N GLN A 5 -2.43 -15.25 -12.83
CA GLN A 5 -2.09 -14.92 -11.45
C GLN A 5 -0.66 -15.41 -11.20
N LEU A 6 0.18 -14.50 -10.73
CA LEU A 6 1.52 -14.87 -10.29
C LEU A 6 1.37 -15.79 -9.07
N PRO A 7 2.28 -16.77 -8.88
CA PRO A 7 2.28 -17.59 -7.67
C PRO A 7 2.44 -16.69 -6.44
N GLU A 8 1.98 -17.15 -5.28
CA GLU A 8 2.24 -16.44 -4.03
C GLU A 8 3.74 -16.48 -3.73
N PHE A 9 4.32 -15.30 -3.49
CA PHE A 9 5.69 -15.15 -3.01
C PHE A 9 5.77 -13.96 -2.05
N PRO A 10 6.64 -14.02 -1.05
CA PRO A 10 6.82 -12.92 -0.11
C PRO A 10 7.46 -11.71 -0.81
N SER A 11 7.00 -10.50 -0.47
CA SER A 11 7.64 -9.27 -0.93
C SER A 11 9.06 -9.16 -0.35
N PRO A 12 10.09 -8.76 -1.12
CA PRO A 12 11.47 -8.70 -0.62
C PRO A 12 11.62 -7.69 0.52
N THR A 13 12.09 -8.09 1.70
CA THR A 13 12.28 -7.15 2.83
C THR A 13 13.19 -5.98 2.47
N THR A 14 13.05 -4.83 3.14
CA THR A 14 13.96 -3.68 2.95
C THR A 14 15.43 -4.06 3.17
N ARG A 15 15.70 -5.01 4.07
CA ARG A 15 17.06 -5.57 4.27
C ARG A 15 17.55 -6.28 3.01
N GLN A 16 16.75 -7.16 2.42
CA GLN A 16 17.10 -7.88 1.19
C GLN A 16 17.30 -6.92 0.00
N LEU A 17 16.49 -5.85 -0.10
CA LEU A 17 16.68 -4.83 -1.14
C LEU A 17 18.00 -4.06 -0.95
N ARG A 18 18.37 -3.73 0.29
CA ARG A 18 19.68 -3.11 0.60
C ARG A 18 20.85 -4.05 0.29
N GLU A 19 20.72 -5.34 0.58
CA GLU A 19 21.72 -6.35 0.24
C GLU A 19 21.89 -6.45 -1.29
N LEU A 20 20.79 -6.50 -2.05
CA LEU A 20 20.81 -6.48 -3.51
C LEU A 20 21.46 -5.22 -4.06
N TRP A 21 21.11 -4.06 -3.51
CA TRP A 21 21.71 -2.76 -3.89
C TRP A 21 23.23 -2.76 -3.74
N ARG A 22 23.73 -3.27 -2.61
CA ARG A 22 25.17 -3.36 -2.33
C ARG A 22 25.88 -4.40 -3.19
N LYS A 23 25.21 -5.51 -3.48
CA LYS A 23 25.76 -6.61 -4.27
C LYS A 23 25.94 -6.24 -5.74
N TYR A 24 25.10 -5.36 -6.27
CA TYR A 24 25.12 -4.94 -7.68
C TYR A 24 25.17 -3.40 -7.81
N PRO A 25 26.28 -2.75 -7.43
CA PRO A 25 26.37 -1.29 -7.36
C PRO A 25 26.39 -0.58 -8.73
N GLU A 26 26.82 -1.26 -9.79
CA GLU A 26 26.86 -0.70 -11.16
C GLU A 26 25.67 -1.15 -12.02
N ASP A 27 24.84 -2.08 -11.52
CA ASP A 27 23.67 -2.54 -12.24
C ASP A 27 22.49 -1.60 -12.02
N THR A 28 22.37 -0.62 -12.92
CA THR A 28 21.30 0.37 -12.89
C THR A 28 19.89 -0.22 -13.04
N ALA A 29 19.75 -1.43 -13.58
CA ALA A 29 18.45 -2.09 -13.69
C ALA A 29 18.03 -2.67 -12.34
N VAL A 30 18.95 -3.30 -11.61
CA VAL A 30 18.71 -3.78 -10.24
C VAL A 30 18.40 -2.63 -9.31
N GLN A 31 19.17 -1.53 -9.38
CA GLN A 31 18.91 -0.35 -8.56
C GLN A 31 17.54 0.27 -8.83
N ARG A 32 17.17 0.45 -10.10
CA ARG A 32 15.83 0.96 -10.46
C ARG A 32 14.71 0.05 -9.96
N ALA A 33 14.87 -1.27 -10.07
CA ALA A 33 13.90 -2.22 -9.54
C ALA A 33 13.75 -2.08 -8.01
N CYS A 34 14.85 -1.97 -7.27
CA CYS A 34 14.82 -1.75 -5.82
C CYS A 34 14.12 -0.43 -5.46
N MET A 35 14.43 0.67 -6.15
CA MET A 35 13.77 1.98 -5.93
C MET A 35 12.28 1.92 -6.24
N GLU A 36 11.90 1.27 -7.34
CA GLU A 36 10.50 1.17 -7.75
C GLU A 36 9.69 0.37 -6.71
N ILE A 37 10.25 -0.70 -6.16
CA ILE A 37 9.61 -1.47 -5.09
C ILE A 37 9.39 -0.58 -3.85
N GLU A 38 10.39 0.18 -3.41
CA GLU A 38 10.25 1.08 -2.26
C GLU A 38 9.27 2.23 -2.54
N ARG A 39 9.26 2.79 -3.75
CA ARG A 39 8.27 3.79 -4.17
C ARG A 39 6.85 3.23 -4.11
N MET A 40 6.64 2.02 -4.64
CA MET A 40 5.33 1.37 -4.59
C MET A 40 4.85 1.12 -3.16
N ARG A 41 5.75 0.81 -2.23
CA ARG A 41 5.42 0.68 -0.80
C ARG A 41 4.94 2.00 -0.19
N GLN A 42 5.58 3.11 -0.54
CA GLN A 42 5.17 4.43 -0.05
C GLN A 42 3.80 4.83 -0.60
N VAL A 43 3.59 4.67 -1.90
CA VAL A 43 2.28 4.89 -2.54
C VAL A 43 1.20 4.04 -1.88
N PHE A 44 1.54 2.79 -1.57
CA PHE A 44 0.62 1.89 -0.90
C PHE A 44 0.24 2.36 0.51
N LEU A 45 1.21 2.83 1.31
CA LEU A 45 0.94 3.42 2.63
C LEU A 45 0.06 4.67 2.55
N GLU A 46 0.28 5.50 1.54
CA GLU A 46 -0.54 6.69 1.28
C GLU A 46 -1.99 6.30 0.95
N ILE A 47 -2.17 5.29 0.08
CA ILE A 47 -3.49 4.72 -0.23
C ILE A 47 -4.17 4.17 1.04
N GLU A 48 -3.44 3.47 1.90
CA GLU A 48 -3.97 2.98 3.18
C GLU A 48 -4.41 4.12 4.09
N SER A 49 -3.70 5.26 4.10
CA SER A 49 -4.10 6.44 4.87
C SER A 49 -5.47 6.97 4.40
N PHE A 50 -5.71 7.01 3.08
CA PHE A 50 -7.02 7.41 2.54
C PHE A 50 -8.12 6.38 2.84
N ARG A 51 -7.79 5.08 2.83
CA ARG A 51 -8.72 4.02 3.21
C ARG A 51 -9.24 4.19 4.64
N VAL A 52 -8.38 4.62 5.58
CA VAL A 52 -8.77 4.89 6.98
C VAL A 52 -9.74 6.07 7.06
N VAL A 53 -9.51 7.13 6.29
CA VAL A 53 -10.42 8.30 6.21
C VAL A 53 -11.78 7.87 5.70
N VAL A 54 -11.80 7.09 4.61
CA VAL A 54 -13.03 6.52 4.05
C VAL A 54 -13.77 5.71 5.10
N GLU A 55 -13.10 4.82 5.85
CA GLU A 55 -13.73 4.02 6.90
C GLU A 55 -14.30 4.89 8.05
N ARG A 56 -13.67 6.03 8.33
CA ARG A 56 -14.18 6.97 9.34
C ARG A 56 -15.44 7.69 8.87
N CYS A 57 -15.42 8.27 7.67
CA CYS A 57 -16.58 8.95 7.08
C CYS A 57 -17.74 7.97 6.87
N TRP A 58 -17.41 6.74 6.50
CA TRP A 58 -18.36 5.63 6.39
C TRP A 58 -19.15 5.34 7.67
N ARG A 59 -18.48 5.35 8.83
CA ARG A 59 -19.18 5.13 10.11
C ARG A 59 -20.18 6.26 10.42
N GLN A 60 -20.08 7.38 9.70
CA GLN A 60 -20.89 8.58 9.92
C GLN A 60 -22.04 8.74 8.89
N GLU A 61 -22.01 8.12 7.71
CA GLU A 61 -23.03 8.31 6.65
C GLU A 61 -23.57 7.00 6.00
N THR A 62 -24.83 7.03 5.51
CA THR A 62 -25.69 5.88 5.16
C THR A 62 -25.40 5.07 3.87
N ARG A 63 -25.93 3.83 3.85
CA ARG A 63 -25.49 2.56 3.23
C ARG A 63 -25.40 2.37 1.69
N GLY A 64 -25.30 3.41 0.86
CA GLY A 64 -25.36 3.25 -0.62
C GLY A 64 -24.02 2.98 -1.32
N GLN A 65 -22.98 3.76 -1.02
CA GLN A 65 -21.66 3.69 -1.67
C GLN A 65 -20.77 2.52 -1.16
N LEU A 66 -21.42 1.50 -0.57
CA LEU A 66 -20.77 0.58 0.37
C LEU A 66 -19.79 -0.42 -0.27
N VAL A 67 -20.22 -1.03 -1.36
CA VAL A 67 -19.57 -2.24 -1.88
C VAL A 67 -18.26 -1.94 -2.61
N ALA A 68 -18.19 -0.83 -3.34
CA ALA A 68 -16.98 -0.46 -4.09
C ALA A 68 -15.84 -0.05 -3.14
N LEU A 69 -16.17 0.65 -2.05
CA LEU A 69 -15.21 1.07 -1.04
C LEU A 69 -14.72 -0.13 -0.19
N GLU A 70 -15.61 -1.07 0.17
CA GLU A 70 -15.17 -2.30 0.86
C GLU A 70 -14.25 -3.15 -0.04
N LYS A 71 -14.52 -3.22 -1.35
CA LYS A 71 -13.61 -3.90 -2.28
C LYS A 71 -12.23 -3.23 -2.34
N MET A 72 -12.19 -1.90 -2.38
CA MET A 72 -10.92 -1.17 -2.27
C MET A 72 -10.24 -1.46 -0.93
N ARG A 73 -10.99 -1.45 0.18
CA ARG A 73 -10.48 -1.77 1.53
C ARG A 73 -9.79 -3.14 1.58
N VAL A 74 -10.44 -4.16 1.01
CA VAL A 74 -9.92 -5.53 0.97
C VAL A 74 -8.68 -5.66 0.08
N LEU A 75 -8.69 -5.05 -1.11
CA LEU A 75 -7.54 -5.06 -2.01
C LEU A 75 -6.33 -4.42 -1.35
N ILE A 76 -6.54 -3.30 -0.67
CA ILE A 76 -5.48 -2.59 0.04
C ILE A 76 -5.02 -3.45 1.22
N ALA A 77 -5.92 -3.95 2.07
CA ALA A 77 -5.54 -4.83 3.18
C ALA A 77 -4.73 -6.07 2.75
N GLY A 78 -5.02 -6.64 1.57
CA GLY A 78 -4.24 -7.73 0.98
C GLY A 78 -2.81 -7.31 0.64
N GLU A 79 -2.64 -6.17 -0.05
CA GLU A 79 -1.31 -5.63 -0.34
C GLU A 79 -0.54 -5.24 0.93
N ARG A 80 -1.21 -4.71 1.95
CA ARG A 80 -0.61 -4.43 3.27
C ARG A 80 0.01 -5.70 3.87
N SER A 81 -0.73 -6.80 3.83
CA SER A 81 -0.25 -8.11 4.30
C SER A 81 0.95 -8.59 3.48
N ARG A 82 0.93 -8.40 2.16
CA ARG A 82 2.04 -8.81 1.27
C ARG A 82 3.32 -8.00 1.48
N LEU A 83 3.17 -6.72 1.84
CA LEU A 83 4.28 -5.83 2.16
C LEU A 83 4.81 -5.98 3.59
N GLY A 84 4.16 -6.80 4.43
CA GLY A 84 4.55 -7.01 5.81
C GLY A 84 4.32 -5.79 6.71
N ILE A 85 3.44 -4.87 6.29
CA ILE A 85 3.09 -3.67 7.05
C ILE A 85 2.13 -4.08 8.17
N SER A 86 2.54 -3.90 9.42
CA SER A 86 1.67 -4.16 10.56
C SER A 86 0.57 -3.11 10.65
N SER A 87 -0.55 -3.44 11.29
CA SER A 87 -1.57 -2.45 11.67
C SER A 87 -1.00 -1.32 12.54
N ALA A 88 0.10 -1.55 13.25
CA ALA A 88 0.79 -0.52 14.02
C ALA A 88 1.59 0.46 13.16
N ASP A 89 1.96 0.06 11.94
CA ASP A 89 2.76 0.86 11.00
C ASP A 89 1.89 1.68 10.04
N VAL A 90 0.56 1.55 10.14
CA VAL A 90 -0.38 2.32 9.33
C VAL A 90 -0.41 3.75 9.87
N PRO A 91 -0.08 4.76 9.05
CA PRO A 91 -0.12 6.14 9.50
C PRO A 91 -1.54 6.53 9.90
N PRO A 92 -1.70 7.36 10.96
CA PRO A 92 -3.00 7.90 11.30
C PRO A 92 -3.53 8.75 10.14
N ALA A 93 -4.85 8.90 10.08
CA ALA A 93 -5.46 9.82 9.13
C ALA A 93 -4.85 11.22 9.29
N PRO A 94 -4.53 11.94 8.20
CA PRO A 94 -4.05 13.32 8.27
C PRO A 94 -5.04 14.22 9.02
N ASP A 95 -4.55 15.22 9.74
CA ASP A 95 -5.38 16.07 10.61
C ASP A 95 -6.51 16.79 9.85
N TYR A 96 -6.29 17.12 8.58
CA TYR A 96 -7.26 17.76 7.70
C TYR A 96 -8.28 16.80 7.10
N ALA A 97 -8.16 15.49 7.30
CA ALA A 97 -9.00 14.49 6.64
C ALA A 97 -10.46 14.48 7.12
N GLY A 98 -10.74 15.09 8.27
CA GLY A 98 -12.10 15.32 8.77
C GLY A 98 -12.72 16.66 8.35
N ASN A 99 -11.94 17.53 7.69
CA ASN A 99 -12.45 18.81 7.24
C ASN A 99 -13.37 18.57 6.06
N ARG A 100 -14.60 19.12 6.12
CA ARG A 100 -15.38 19.30 4.90
C ARG A 100 -14.56 20.21 3.97
N TYR A 101 -14.29 19.74 2.75
CA TYR A 101 -13.85 20.63 1.69
C TYR A 101 -14.90 21.75 1.54
N PRO A 102 -14.47 23.00 1.27
CA PRO A 102 -15.39 24.10 1.02
C PRO A 102 -16.35 23.80 -0.15
#